data_AF-V2YIB5-F1
#
_entry.id   AF-V2YIB5-F1
#
_cell.length_a   1.000
_cell.length_b   1.000
_cell.length_c   1.000
_cell.angle_alpha   90.00
_cell.angle_beta   90.00
_cell.angle_gamma   90.00
#
_symmetry.space_group_name_H-M   'P 1'
#
loop_
_entity.id
_entity.type
_entity.pdbx_description
1 polymer ?
#
loop_
_entity_poly.entity_id
_entity_poly.type
_entity_poly.pdbx_seq_one_letter_code
_entity_poly.pdbx_strand_id
1 'polypeptide(L)'
;MASHRPNSLKRSWNQTTLLSLSRFQSLTLLGAAYSESSSYKNTESQKTILMTSRYMFPQGQIDFTVSGSGFVDAVQLNPEFLSAIDSALDKSTPPEKRDALYNGFQEYGQVFRDKVQIGGVLSAHTMDTFSKRN
;
A
#
# COMPACT_ATOMS: atom_id res chain seq x y z
N MET A 1 0.09 -15.42 -40.75
CA MET A 1 -0.94 -15.07 -39.73
C MET A 1 -0.37 -15.31 -38.35
N ALA A 2 0.16 -14.28 -37.69
CA ALA A 2 0.72 -14.38 -36.35
C ALA A 2 -0.31 -13.90 -35.32
N SER A 3 -0.81 -14.85 -34.53
CA SER A 3 -1.71 -14.64 -33.38
C SER A 3 -1.00 -13.85 -32.29
N HIS A 4 -1.32 -12.56 -32.16
CA HIS A 4 -0.94 -11.72 -31.02
C HIS A 4 -1.79 -12.10 -29.80
N ARG A 5 -1.17 -12.64 -28.74
CA ARG A 5 -1.80 -12.79 -27.41
C ARG A 5 -1.47 -11.57 -26.54
N PRO A 6 -2.40 -10.62 -26.29
CA PRO A 6 -2.15 -9.44 -25.46
C PRO A 6 -2.51 -9.66 -23.97
N ASN A 7 -2.89 -10.88 -23.57
CA ASN A 7 -3.63 -11.11 -22.32
C ASN A 7 -2.79 -11.48 -21.09
N SER A 8 -1.50 -11.82 -21.23
CA SER A 8 -0.67 -12.21 -20.08
C SER A 8 -0.22 -11.01 -19.26
N LEU A 9 0.19 -9.92 -19.91
CA LEU A 9 0.67 -8.71 -19.25
C LEU A 9 -0.45 -8.07 -18.42
N LYS A 10 -1.64 -7.83 -18.99
CA LYS A 10 -2.77 -7.20 -18.28
C LYS A 10 -3.17 -7.91 -16.97
N ARG A 11 -3.06 -9.24 -16.89
CA ARG A 11 -3.39 -10.01 -15.66
C ARG A 11 -2.36 -9.84 -14.54
N SER A 12 -1.07 -9.79 -14.88
CA SER A 12 0.02 -9.65 -13.90
C SER A 12 -0.04 -8.31 -13.16
N TRP A 13 -0.33 -7.21 -13.86
CA TRP A 13 -0.30 -5.86 -13.28
C TRP A 13 -1.47 -5.57 -12.31
N ASN A 14 -2.65 -6.13 -12.58
CA ASN A 14 -3.79 -6.02 -11.66
C ASN A 14 -3.52 -6.71 -10.33
N GLN A 15 -2.75 -7.81 -10.33
CA GLN A 15 -2.39 -8.51 -9.09
C GLN A 15 -1.47 -7.68 -8.21
N THR A 16 -0.44 -7.02 -8.76
CA THR A 16 0.50 -6.19 -7.97
C THR A 16 -0.20 -5.02 -7.26
N THR A 17 -1.14 -4.34 -7.94
CA THR A 17 -1.90 -3.22 -7.34
C THR A 17 -2.86 -3.70 -6.24
N LEU A 18 -3.48 -4.87 -6.42
CA LEU A 18 -4.34 -5.46 -5.40
C LEU A 18 -3.54 -5.93 -4.18
N LEU A 19 -2.39 -6.55 -4.40
CA LEU A 19 -1.48 -7.02 -3.35
C LEU A 19 -0.89 -5.86 -2.55
N SER A 20 -0.55 -4.75 -3.21
CA SER A 20 -0.14 -3.54 -2.51
C SER A 20 -1.31 -3.06 -1.63
N LEU A 21 -2.50 -2.85 -2.21
CA LEU A 21 -3.65 -2.33 -1.48
C LEU A 21 -4.01 -3.18 -0.25
N SER A 22 -3.98 -4.51 -0.35
CA SER A 22 -4.25 -5.39 0.79
C SER A 22 -3.25 -5.22 1.94
N ARG A 23 -1.98 -4.92 1.65
CA ARG A 23 -0.96 -4.66 2.68
C ARG A 23 -1.16 -3.28 3.34
N PHE A 24 -1.66 -2.29 2.60
CA PHE A 24 -1.89 -0.94 3.10
C PHE A 24 -3.23 -0.79 3.84
N GLN A 25 -4.25 -1.60 3.51
CA GLN A 25 -5.64 -1.39 3.97
C GLN A 25 -5.79 -1.25 5.50
N SER A 26 -5.22 -2.17 6.28
CA SER A 26 -5.35 -2.14 7.75
C SER A 26 -4.73 -0.90 8.36
N LEU A 27 -3.62 -0.42 7.78
CA LEU A 27 -2.88 0.74 8.24
C LEU A 27 -3.62 2.05 7.92
N THR A 28 -4.13 2.17 6.68
CA THR A 28 -4.89 3.35 6.26
C THR A 28 -6.21 3.50 7.03
N LEU A 29 -6.88 2.40 7.40
CA LEU A 29 -8.12 2.45 8.18
C LEU A 29 -7.88 2.94 9.61
N LEU A 30 -6.76 2.55 10.25
CA LEU A 30 -6.45 2.99 11.62
C LEU A 30 -6.13 4.49 11.68
N GLY A 31 -5.52 5.05 10.63
CA GLY A 31 -5.22 6.48 10.54
C GLY A 31 -6.31 7.34 9.89
N ALA A 32 -7.42 6.76 9.44
CA ALA A 32 -8.47 7.50 8.72
C ALA A 32 -9.29 8.39 9.66
N ALA A 33 -9.62 9.59 9.20
CA ALA A 33 -10.63 10.42 9.86
C ALA A 33 -12.03 9.85 9.57
N TYR A 34 -12.66 9.28 10.59
CA TYR A 34 -14.00 8.73 10.49
C TYR A 34 -15.04 9.84 10.40
N SER A 35 -16.05 9.66 9.54
CA SER A 35 -17.16 10.59 9.38
C SER A 35 -18.46 9.85 9.09
N GLU A 36 -19.53 10.25 9.77
CA GLU A 36 -20.90 9.77 9.51
C GLU A 36 -21.44 10.27 8.16
N SER A 37 -20.89 11.35 7.62
CA SER A 37 -21.32 11.97 6.36
C SER A 37 -20.50 11.53 5.13
N SER A 38 -19.79 10.41 5.23
CA SER A 38 -19.02 9.86 4.10
C SER A 38 -19.92 9.49 2.91
N SER A 39 -19.44 9.78 1.70
CA SER A 39 -20.11 9.33 0.46
C SER A 39 -19.98 7.84 0.22
N TYR A 40 -19.03 7.16 0.89
CA TYR A 40 -18.88 5.71 0.82
C TYR A 40 -19.95 5.01 1.68
N LYS A 41 -20.83 4.26 1.03
CA LYS A 41 -21.95 3.58 1.66
C LYS A 41 -21.78 2.06 1.59
N ASN A 42 -21.98 1.40 2.72
CA ASN A 42 -22.14 -0.04 2.77
C ASN A 42 -23.28 -0.39 3.73
N THR A 43 -24.51 -0.10 3.28
CA THR A 43 -25.73 -0.36 4.04
C THR A 43 -26.37 -1.67 3.57
N GLU A 44 -27.49 -2.09 4.16
CA GLU A 44 -28.21 -3.28 3.72
C GLU A 44 -28.63 -3.22 2.23
N SER A 45 -29.03 -2.04 1.76
CA SER A 45 -29.58 -1.84 0.41
C SER A 45 -28.62 -1.20 -0.59
N GLN A 46 -27.46 -0.68 -0.15
CA GLN A 46 -26.51 0.01 -1.04
C GLN A 46 -25.07 -0.43 -0.82
N LYS A 47 -24.28 -0.46 -1.91
CA LYS A 47 -22.85 -0.72 -1.87
C LYS A 47 -22.11 0.30 -2.74
N THR A 48 -21.12 0.95 -2.16
CA THR A 48 -20.17 1.78 -2.89
C THR A 48 -18.93 0.98 -3.26
N ILE A 49 -18.43 1.17 -4.47
CA ILE A 49 -17.20 0.56 -4.98
C ILE A 49 -16.29 1.67 -5.49
N LEU A 50 -15.01 1.58 -5.14
CA LEU A 50 -13.97 2.42 -5.69
C LEU A 50 -13.44 1.79 -6.98
N MET A 51 -13.38 2.57 -8.05
CA MET A 51 -12.86 2.12 -9.34
C MET A 51 -11.70 3.02 -9.76
N THR A 52 -10.66 2.39 -10.30
CA THR A 52 -9.48 3.11 -10.78
C THR A 52 -9.04 2.48 -12.09
N SER A 53 -8.93 3.29 -13.12
CA SER A 53 -8.33 2.92 -14.40
C SER A 53 -6.98 3.61 -14.52
N ARG A 54 -5.96 2.89 -14.99
CA ARG A 54 -4.61 3.45 -15.20
C ARG A 54 -4.10 3.03 -16.57
N TYR A 55 -3.68 4.01 -17.36
CA TYR A 55 -2.96 3.82 -18.61
C TYR A 55 -1.49 4.19 -18.38
N MET A 56 -0.64 3.18 -18.28
CA MET A 56 0.77 3.33 -17.94
C MET A 56 1.62 3.55 -19.20
N PHE A 57 2.59 4.43 -19.12
CA PHE A 57 3.69 4.63 -20.08
C PHE A 57 5.02 4.31 -19.37
N PRO A 58 5.30 3.03 -19.09
CA PRO A 58 6.41 2.65 -18.23
C PRO A 58 7.76 2.76 -18.95
N GLN A 59 8.78 3.17 -18.20
CA GLN A 59 10.19 3.14 -18.60
C GLN A 59 10.92 1.93 -17.98
N GLY A 60 10.40 1.40 -16.89
CA GLY A 60 10.99 0.25 -16.19
C GLY A 60 10.35 0.03 -14.83
N GLN A 61 10.93 -0.90 -14.08
CA GLN A 61 10.54 -1.22 -12.71
C GLN A 61 11.80 -1.21 -11.84
N ILE A 62 11.67 -0.64 -10.65
CA ILE A 62 12.68 -0.67 -9.61
C ILE A 62 12.18 -1.63 -8.54
N ASP A 63 12.97 -2.66 -8.29
CA ASP A 63 12.74 -3.63 -7.24
C ASP A 63 13.83 -3.43 -6.18
N PHE A 64 13.40 -3.19 -4.95
CA PHE A 64 14.23 -3.14 -3.76
C PHE A 64 14.24 -4.52 -3.11
N THR A 65 15.41 -5.14 -3.10
CA THR A 65 15.57 -6.46 -2.50
C THR A 65 15.40 -6.37 -0.99
N VAL A 66 14.48 -7.16 -0.43
CA VAL A 66 14.15 -7.13 1.01
C VAL A 66 15.30 -7.69 1.84
N SER A 67 15.59 -7.07 2.97
CA SER A 67 16.60 -7.54 3.93
C SER A 67 16.31 -8.99 4.37
N GLY A 68 17.35 -9.83 4.48
CA GLY A 68 17.22 -11.25 4.84
C GLY A 68 16.92 -12.19 3.66
N SER A 69 16.83 -11.67 2.43
CA SER A 69 16.66 -12.47 1.21
C SER A 69 17.94 -13.18 0.73
N GLY A 70 19.10 -12.90 1.33
CA GLY A 70 20.39 -13.51 1.00
C GLY A 70 21.11 -12.88 -0.20
N PHE A 71 20.53 -11.86 -0.83
CA PHE A 71 21.21 -11.10 -1.89
C PHE A 71 22.07 -9.97 -1.30
N VAL A 72 23.19 -9.70 -1.99
CA VAL A 72 24.19 -8.70 -1.56
C VAL A 72 23.68 -7.26 -1.69
N ASP A 73 22.69 -7.03 -2.56
CA ASP A 73 22.07 -5.73 -2.84
C ASP A 73 20.80 -5.47 -2.01
N ALA A 74 20.57 -6.25 -0.95
CA ALA A 74 19.42 -6.05 -0.08
C ALA A 74 19.44 -4.67 0.58
N VAL A 75 18.27 -4.04 0.64
CA VAL A 75 18.08 -2.75 1.30
C VAL A 75 18.53 -2.84 2.75
N GLN A 76 19.29 -1.84 3.19
CA GLN A 76 19.69 -1.67 4.58
C GLN A 76 18.83 -0.58 5.20
N LEU A 77 18.38 -0.81 6.44
CA LEU A 77 17.64 0.19 7.19
C LEU A 77 18.57 1.34 7.59
N ASN A 78 18.04 2.57 7.60
CA ASN A 78 18.79 3.75 8.04
C ASN A 78 19.26 3.52 9.51
N PRO A 79 20.54 3.74 9.84
CA PRO A 79 21.04 3.68 11.22
C PRO A 79 20.23 4.52 12.21
N GLU A 80 19.70 5.68 11.80
CA GLU A 80 18.86 6.53 12.67
C GLU A 80 17.54 5.85 13.01
N PHE A 81 16.92 5.16 12.04
CA PHE A 81 15.72 4.38 12.28
C PHE A 81 15.99 3.23 13.26
N LEU A 82 17.10 2.50 13.05
CA LEU A 82 17.51 1.43 13.98
C LEU A 82 17.72 1.98 15.39
N SER A 83 18.45 3.08 15.54
CA SER A 83 18.69 3.73 16.83
C SER A 83 17.39 4.19 17.50
N ALA A 84 16.41 4.67 16.74
CA ALA A 84 15.11 5.07 17.27
C ALA A 84 14.30 3.86 17.76
N ILE A 85 14.34 2.74 17.03
CA ILE A 85 13.69 1.48 17.45
C ILE A 85 14.34 0.92 18.71
N ASP A 86 15.68 0.86 18.77
CA ASP A 86 16.40 0.38 19.94
C ASP A 86 16.07 1.24 21.18
N SER A 87 16.11 2.57 21.01
CA SER A 87 15.73 3.52 22.07
C SER A 87 14.27 3.39 22.52
N ALA A 88 13.36 3.03 21.62
CA ALA A 88 11.96 2.78 21.94
C ALA A 88 11.78 1.46 22.71
N LEU A 89 12.53 0.42 22.35
CA LEU A 89 12.50 -0.89 23.02
C LEU A 89 13.16 -0.87 24.41
N ASP A 90 14.08 0.07 24.66
CA ASP A 90 14.74 0.28 25.94
C ASP A 90 13.89 1.02 26.98
N LYS A 91 12.68 1.48 26.63
CA LYS A 91 11.78 2.14 27.60
C LYS A 91 11.40 1.21 28.76
N SER A 92 11.12 1.78 29.93
CA SER A 92 10.99 1.01 31.16
C SER A 92 9.71 0.16 31.21
N THR A 93 8.60 0.70 30.71
CA THR A 93 7.29 0.06 30.81
C THR A 93 6.72 -0.32 29.43
N PRO A 94 5.88 -1.37 29.35
CA PRO A 94 5.25 -1.76 28.09
C PRO A 94 4.43 -0.65 27.41
N PRO A 95 3.67 0.22 28.11
CA PRO A 95 3.00 1.36 27.47
C PRO A 95 3.97 2.34 26.82
N GLU A 96 5.03 2.75 27.53
CA GLU A 96 6.03 3.68 26.98
C GLU A 96 6.75 3.12 25.76
N LYS A 97 7.03 1.80 25.74
CA LYS A 97 7.58 1.13 24.55
C LYS A 97 6.63 1.25 23.35
N ARG A 98 5.34 0.99 23.57
CA ARG A 98 4.33 1.04 22.50
C ARG A 98 4.17 2.46 21.96
N ASP A 99 4.12 3.46 22.82
CA ASP A 99 3.99 4.87 22.41
C ASP A 99 5.23 5.34 21.65
N ALA A 100 6.43 4.99 22.11
CA ALA A 100 7.67 5.31 21.42
C ALA A 100 7.77 4.62 20.04
N LEU A 101 7.40 3.33 19.96
CA LEU A 101 7.33 2.62 18.67
C LEU A 101 6.27 3.23 17.74
N TYR A 102 5.09 3.58 18.28
CA TYR A 102 4.03 4.24 17.51
C TYR A 102 4.54 5.55 16.89
N ASN A 103 5.18 6.41 17.69
CA ASN A 103 5.75 7.67 17.20
C ASN A 103 6.83 7.43 16.14
N GLY A 104 7.71 6.44 16.35
CA GLY A 104 8.72 6.06 15.36
C GLY A 104 8.10 5.65 14.01
N PHE A 105 7.06 4.81 14.02
CA PHE A 105 6.38 4.42 12.77
C PHE A 105 5.54 5.54 12.15
N GLN A 106 5.09 6.53 12.94
CA GLN A 106 4.44 7.73 12.39
C GLN A 106 5.43 8.67 11.70
N GLU A 107 6.67 8.76 12.21
CA GLU A 107 7.72 9.59 11.61
C GLU A 107 8.33 8.97 10.34
N TYR A 108 8.70 7.69 10.40
CA TYR A 108 9.41 7.01 9.31
C TYR A 108 8.47 6.36 8.28
N GLY A 109 7.19 6.24 8.62
CA GLY A 109 6.18 5.56 7.80
C GLY A 109 6.06 4.07 8.13
N GLN A 110 4.85 3.55 7.98
CA GLN A 110 4.49 2.18 8.39
C GLN A 110 4.85 1.12 7.32
N VAL A 111 5.27 1.54 6.13
CA VAL A 111 5.31 0.73 4.92
C VAL A 111 6.33 1.28 3.93
N PHE A 112 7.12 0.38 3.35
CA PHE A 112 8.08 0.70 2.30
C PHE A 112 7.63 0.08 0.97
N ARG A 113 7.74 0.85 -0.12
CA ARG A 113 7.40 0.36 -1.46
C ARG A 113 8.60 -0.39 -2.03
N ASP A 114 8.60 -1.71 -1.86
CA ASP A 114 9.65 -2.61 -2.33
C ASP A 114 9.68 -2.76 -3.85
N LYS A 115 8.55 -2.53 -4.54
CA LYS A 115 8.48 -2.57 -6.02
C LYS A 115 7.72 -1.37 -6.56
N VAL A 116 8.34 -0.63 -7.48
CA VAL A 116 7.73 0.55 -8.10
C VAL A 116 7.97 0.59 -9.61
N GLN A 117 6.92 0.92 -10.36
CA GLN A 117 7.02 1.16 -11.80
C GLN A 117 7.29 2.64 -12.05
N ILE A 118 8.26 2.93 -12.91
CA ILE A 118 8.68 4.30 -13.26
C ILE A 118 8.28 4.63 -14.69
N GLY A 119 8.07 5.91 -14.98
CA GLY A 119 7.60 6.41 -16.28
C GLY A 119 6.42 7.37 -16.11
N GLY A 120 5.52 7.39 -17.10
CA GLY A 120 4.29 8.19 -17.05
C GLY A 120 3.05 7.35 -16.74
N VAL A 121 1.98 8.00 -16.26
CA VAL A 121 0.66 7.38 -16.10
C VAL A 121 -0.44 8.40 -16.35
N LEU A 122 -1.48 7.99 -17.06
CA LEU A 122 -2.78 8.67 -17.09
C LEU A 122 -3.77 7.82 -16.29
N SER A 123 -4.28 8.34 -15.17
CA SER A 123 -5.21 7.62 -14.32
C SER A 123 -6.54 8.34 -14.16
N ALA A 124 -7.60 7.56 -14.08
CA ALA A 124 -8.95 8.02 -13.76
C ALA A 124 -9.44 7.27 -12.52
N HIS A 125 -9.98 8.01 -11.56
CA HIS A 125 -10.48 7.49 -10.28
C HIS A 125 -11.94 7.87 -10.14
N THR A 126 -12.80 6.90 -9.85
CA THR A 126 -14.23 7.13 -9.62
C THR A 126 -14.72 6.30 -8.44
N MET A 127 -15.86 6.71 -7.89
CA MET A 127 -16.57 6.04 -6.82
C MET A 127 -18.03 5.94 -7.23
N ASP A 128 -18.56 4.73 -7.32
CA ASP A 128 -19.94 4.50 -7.73
C ASP A 128 -20.71 3.75 -6.64
N THR A 129 -21.97 4.13 -6.42
CA THR A 129 -22.86 3.51 -5.44
C THR A 129 -24.01 2.81 -6.16
N PHE A 130 -24.17 1.53 -5.87
CA PHE A 130 -25.16 0.66 -6.50
C PHE A 130 -26.19 0.19 -5.48
N SER A 131 -27.42 -0.02 -5.94
CA SER A 131 -28.42 -0.73 -5.16
C SER A 131 -28.09 -2.23 -5.10
N LYS A 132 -28.07 -2.80 -3.90
CA LYS A 132 -28.03 -4.25 -3.70
C LYS A 132 -29.45 -4.74 -4.04
N ARG A 133 -29.64 -5.36 -5.21
CA ARG A 133 -30.90 -6.05 -5.50
C ARG A 133 -31.13 -7.11 -4.41
N ASN A 134 -32.31 -7.08 -3.80
CA ASN A 134 -32.82 -8.21 -3.00
C ASN A 134 -33.09 -9.41 -3.90
#